data_AF-A0A353FER6-F1
#
_entry.id   AF-A0A353FER6-F1
#
_cell.length_a   1.000
_cell.length_b   1.000
_cell.length_c   1.000
_cell.angle_alpha   90.00
_cell.angle_beta   90.00
_cell.angle_gamma   90.00
#
_symmetry.space_group_name_H-M   'P 1'
#
loop_
_entity.id
_entity.type
_entity.pdbx_description
1 polymer ?
#
loop_
_entity_poly.entity_id
_entity_poly.type
_entity_poly.pdbx_seq_one_letter_code
_entity_poly.pdbx_strand_id
1 'polypeptide(L)'
;MKLDLVNSFISWRMKKRFHQIELFMKYPIEVQQEVLQGLLERAARTEWGKRYDFRSIRNYEEFRSRVPLHFYETIQADVDRLRSGEQNIMWPTEIKWFAKSSGTTSSKSKFIPVSQEAIEECHFKGGKDLLSIYCNNHPETSIFSGMSLRLGGSTFINNSENNSFYGDLSAIIIENLPFWVEMRSTPNNKISLMEEWEEKIEAIANTSIKEDVSSLAGVPSWMLVLA
;
A
#
# COMPACT_ATOMS: atom_id res chain seq x y z
N MET A 1 -15.62 -2.67 29.20
CA MET A 1 -16.97 -3.19 28.87
C MET A 1 -17.52 -2.74 27.50
N LYS A 2 -17.30 -1.51 27.01
CA LYS A 2 -17.68 -1.13 25.61
C LYS A 2 -16.64 -1.53 24.54
N LEU A 3 -15.37 -1.74 24.91
CA LEU A 3 -14.26 -2.03 23.98
C LEU A 3 -14.16 -3.52 23.56
N ASP A 4 -14.64 -4.47 24.38
CA ASP A 4 -14.52 -5.91 24.09
C ASP A 4 -15.43 -6.40 22.95
N LEU A 5 -16.61 -5.78 22.80
CA LEU A 5 -17.55 -6.11 21.73
C LEU A 5 -17.01 -5.72 20.35
N VAL A 6 -16.27 -4.61 20.29
CA VAL A 6 -15.62 -4.13 19.06
C VAL A 6 -14.50 -5.06 18.64
N ASN A 7 -13.64 -5.46 19.59
CA ASN A 7 -12.57 -6.43 19.35
C ASN A 7 -13.15 -7.75 18.84
N SER A 8 -14.16 -8.28 19.53
CA SER A 8 -14.82 -9.54 19.17
C SER A 8 -15.45 -9.50 17.78
N PHE A 9 -16.13 -8.40 17.42
CA PHE A 9 -16.74 -8.23 16.10
C PHE A 9 -15.72 -8.11 14.97
N ILE A 10 -14.65 -7.33 15.16
CA ILE A 10 -13.59 -7.15 14.16
C ILE A 10 -12.86 -8.48 13.94
N SER A 11 -12.48 -9.17 15.02
CA SER A 11 -11.83 -10.49 14.96
C SER A 11 -12.71 -11.53 14.27
N TRP A 12 -14.03 -11.54 14.50
CA TRP A 12 -14.95 -12.41 13.76
C TRP A 12 -15.00 -12.09 12.26
N ARG A 13 -15.08 -10.81 11.88
CA ARG A 13 -15.08 -10.41 10.46
C ARG A 13 -13.75 -10.77 9.78
N MET A 14 -12.63 -10.66 10.49
CA MET A 14 -11.30 -11.05 10.05
C MET A 14 -11.21 -12.57 9.78
N LYS A 15 -11.84 -13.41 10.61
CA LYS A 15 -11.89 -14.87 10.38
C LYS A 15 -12.58 -15.25 9.06
N LYS A 16 -13.60 -14.50 8.63
CA LYS A 16 -14.25 -14.74 7.32
C LYS A 16 -13.30 -14.49 6.14
N ARG A 17 -12.39 -13.52 6.26
CA ARG A 17 -11.38 -13.24 5.23
C ARG A 17 -10.31 -14.35 5.18
N PHE A 18 -9.99 -14.97 6.30
CA PHE A 18 -9.05 -16.10 6.36
C PHE A 18 -9.47 -17.26 5.44
N HIS A 19 -10.75 -17.59 5.38
CA HIS A 19 -11.25 -18.62 4.46
C HIS A 19 -10.98 -18.30 2.98
N GLN A 20 -11.03 -17.02 2.58
CA GLN A 20 -10.65 -16.64 1.21
C GLN A 20 -9.16 -16.83 0.96
N ILE A 21 -8.31 -16.61 1.97
CA ILE A 21 -6.86 -16.84 1.89
C ILE A 21 -6.59 -18.34 1.70
N GLU A 22 -7.29 -19.22 2.42
CA GLU A 22 -7.19 -20.67 2.23
C GLU A 22 -7.54 -21.09 0.80
N LEU A 23 -8.56 -20.48 0.20
CA LEU A 23 -8.93 -20.73 -1.20
C LEU A 23 -7.80 -20.29 -2.15
N PHE A 24 -7.15 -19.15 -1.91
CA PHE A 24 -6.01 -18.73 -2.73
C PHE A 24 -4.83 -19.69 -2.62
N MET A 25 -4.61 -20.25 -1.43
CA MET A 25 -3.56 -21.26 -1.22
C MET A 25 -3.90 -22.60 -1.89
N LYS A 26 -5.18 -22.96 -1.95
CA LYS A 26 -5.65 -24.20 -2.56
C LYS A 26 -5.68 -24.16 -4.09
N TYR A 27 -5.96 -22.99 -4.67
CA TYR A 27 -6.09 -22.76 -6.12
C TYR A 27 -5.18 -21.62 -6.61
N PRO A 28 -3.85 -21.70 -6.39
CA PRO A 28 -2.97 -20.57 -6.64
C PRO A 28 -2.82 -20.24 -8.13
N ILE A 29 -2.92 -21.25 -9.00
CA ILE A 29 -2.74 -21.08 -10.45
C ILE A 29 -3.95 -20.35 -11.04
N GLU A 30 -5.16 -20.78 -10.68
CA GLU A 30 -6.42 -20.18 -11.11
C GLU A 30 -6.49 -18.71 -10.65
N VAL A 31 -6.11 -18.45 -9.39
CA VAL A 31 -6.06 -17.08 -8.85
C VAL A 31 -5.07 -16.20 -9.60
N GLN A 32 -3.87 -16.69 -9.92
CA GLN A 32 -2.90 -15.92 -10.71
C GLN A 32 -3.40 -15.65 -12.14
N GLN A 33 -4.09 -16.61 -12.76
CA GLN A 33 -4.70 -16.43 -14.07
C GLN A 33 -5.80 -15.35 -14.04
N GLU A 34 -6.68 -15.39 -13.05
CA GLU A 34 -7.73 -14.38 -12.85
C GLU A 34 -7.13 -12.99 -12.63
N VAL A 35 -6.09 -12.89 -11.78
CA VAL A 35 -5.38 -11.63 -11.53
C VAL A 35 -4.78 -11.09 -12.83
N LEU A 36 -4.03 -11.91 -13.57
CA LEU A 36 -3.42 -11.50 -14.84
C LEU A 36 -4.48 -11.01 -15.82
N GLN A 37 -5.54 -11.77 -16.02
CA GLN A 37 -6.61 -11.43 -16.96
C GLN A 37 -7.29 -10.11 -16.57
N GLY A 38 -7.61 -9.93 -15.29
CA GLY A 38 -8.21 -8.69 -14.78
C GLY A 38 -7.31 -7.47 -14.97
N LEU A 39 -5.99 -7.61 -14.75
CA LEU A 39 -5.02 -6.54 -14.99
C LEU A 39 -4.94 -6.17 -16.48
N LEU A 40 -4.86 -7.17 -17.36
CA LEU A 40 -4.80 -6.96 -18.82
C LEU A 40 -6.07 -6.31 -19.36
N GLU A 41 -7.24 -6.75 -18.92
CA GLU A 41 -8.53 -6.18 -19.32
C GLU A 41 -8.67 -4.73 -18.89
N ARG A 42 -8.31 -4.42 -17.65
CA ARG A 42 -8.37 -3.06 -17.11
C ARG A 42 -7.39 -2.14 -17.85
N ALA A 43 -6.17 -2.60 -18.10
CA ALA A 43 -5.15 -1.83 -18.81
C ALA A 43 -5.31 -1.84 -20.35
N ALA A 44 -6.27 -2.55 -20.93
CA ALA A 44 -6.38 -2.77 -22.38
C ALA A 44 -6.57 -1.51 -23.25
N ARG A 45 -6.83 -0.36 -22.66
CA ARG A 45 -7.01 0.93 -23.35
C ARG A 45 -5.86 1.92 -23.12
N THR A 46 -4.89 1.56 -22.29
CA THR A 46 -3.71 2.37 -22.02
C THR A 46 -2.76 2.36 -23.22
N GLU A 47 -1.76 3.22 -23.24
CA GLU A 47 -0.70 3.18 -24.25
C GLU A 47 -0.03 1.80 -24.28
N TRP A 48 0.31 1.25 -23.11
CA TRP A 48 0.88 -0.08 -22.98
C TRP A 48 -0.09 -1.17 -23.45
N GLY A 49 -1.37 -1.06 -23.10
CA GLY A 49 -2.38 -2.02 -23.53
C GLY A 49 -2.58 -2.06 -25.05
N LYS A 50 -2.38 -0.93 -25.73
CA LYS A 50 -2.35 -0.87 -27.19
C LYS A 50 -1.02 -1.37 -27.76
N ARG A 51 0.10 -0.96 -27.17
CA ARG A 51 1.47 -1.32 -27.57
C ARG A 51 1.68 -2.84 -27.64
N TYR A 52 1.15 -3.55 -26.65
CA TYR A 52 1.24 -5.01 -26.54
C TYR A 52 -0.09 -5.72 -26.80
N ASP A 53 -1.07 -5.05 -27.40
CA ASP A 53 -2.40 -5.61 -27.72
C ASP A 53 -3.00 -6.50 -26.60
N PHE A 54 -3.12 -5.96 -25.39
CA PHE A 54 -3.60 -6.73 -24.22
C PHE A 54 -4.98 -7.35 -24.45
N ARG A 55 -5.81 -6.77 -25.32
CA ARG A 55 -7.17 -7.25 -25.61
C ARG A 55 -7.20 -8.64 -26.23
N SER A 56 -6.17 -9.01 -26.98
CA SER A 56 -6.11 -10.31 -27.65
C SER A 56 -5.39 -11.38 -26.83
N ILE A 57 -4.78 -11.02 -25.70
CA ILE A 57 -4.15 -11.98 -24.80
C ILE A 57 -5.26 -12.79 -24.08
N ARG A 58 -5.15 -14.12 -24.11
CA ARG A 58 -6.11 -15.05 -23.50
C ARG A 58 -5.52 -15.95 -22.42
N ASN A 59 -4.19 -16.06 -22.37
CA ASN A 59 -3.50 -16.94 -21.45
C ASN A 59 -2.09 -16.43 -21.15
N TYR A 60 -1.46 -17.06 -20.16
CA TYR A 60 -0.12 -16.69 -19.71
C TYR A 60 0.95 -16.84 -20.80
N GLU A 61 0.88 -17.87 -21.66
CA GLU A 61 1.89 -18.08 -22.70
C GLU A 61 1.85 -16.97 -23.76
N GLU A 62 0.65 -16.53 -24.16
CA GLU A 62 0.48 -15.37 -25.02
C GLU A 62 1.01 -14.09 -24.37
N PHE A 63 0.69 -13.87 -23.09
CA PHE A 63 1.22 -12.74 -22.33
C PHE A 63 2.76 -12.73 -22.33
N ARG A 64 3.36 -13.86 -21.94
CA ARG A 64 4.81 -14.05 -21.86
C ARG A 64 5.49 -13.86 -23.22
N SER A 65 4.87 -14.31 -24.30
CA SER A 65 5.43 -14.16 -25.65
C SER A 65 5.43 -12.70 -26.15
N ARG A 66 4.55 -11.86 -25.61
CA ARG A 66 4.25 -10.53 -26.15
C ARG A 66 4.77 -9.39 -25.29
N VAL A 67 4.76 -9.55 -23.98
CA VAL A 67 5.23 -8.54 -23.03
C VAL A 67 6.63 -8.92 -22.57
N PRO A 68 7.67 -8.21 -23.03
CA PRO A 68 9.04 -8.51 -22.63
C PRO A 68 9.26 -8.18 -21.16
N LEU A 69 10.30 -8.77 -20.57
CA LEU A 69 10.75 -8.37 -19.24
C LEU A 69 11.35 -6.96 -19.31
N HIS A 70 10.93 -6.11 -18.39
CA HIS A 70 11.37 -4.72 -18.30
C HIS A 70 12.20 -4.48 -17.05
N PHE A 71 13.24 -3.67 -17.20
CA PHE A 71 13.95 -3.06 -16.08
C PHE A 71 13.44 -1.63 -15.85
N TYR A 72 13.67 -1.06 -14.66
CA TYR A 72 13.22 0.30 -14.36
C TYR A 72 13.75 1.31 -15.39
N GLU A 73 15.01 1.14 -15.79
CA GLU A 73 15.71 1.98 -16.75
C GLU A 73 15.02 1.96 -18.13
N THR A 74 14.37 0.85 -18.49
CA THR A 74 13.64 0.70 -19.76
C THR A 74 12.25 1.35 -19.72
N ILE A 75 11.69 1.60 -18.53
CA ILE A 75 10.38 2.22 -18.35
C ILE A 75 10.46 3.64 -17.78
N GLN A 76 11.67 4.11 -17.48
CA GLN A 76 11.90 5.39 -16.82
C GLN A 76 11.27 6.56 -17.59
N ALA A 77 11.37 6.55 -18.92
CA ALA A 77 10.76 7.58 -19.75
C ALA A 77 9.23 7.64 -19.60
N ASP A 78 8.57 6.49 -19.50
CA ASP A 78 7.12 6.41 -19.26
C ASP A 78 6.77 6.89 -17.84
N VAL A 79 7.59 6.57 -16.84
CA VAL A 79 7.45 7.08 -15.47
C VAL A 79 7.63 8.60 -15.41
N ASP A 80 8.63 9.14 -16.10
CA ASP A 80 8.88 10.58 -16.13
C ASP A 80 7.72 11.33 -16.79
N ARG A 81 7.14 10.78 -17.86
CA ARG A 81 5.89 11.30 -18.47
C ARG A 81 4.73 11.31 -17.48
N LEU A 82 4.53 10.23 -16.72
CA LEU A 82 3.51 10.18 -15.66
C LEU A 82 3.74 11.28 -14.61
N ARG A 83 5.00 11.47 -14.17
CA ARG A 83 5.37 12.51 -13.20
C ARG A 83 5.17 13.93 -13.74
N SER A 84 5.33 14.12 -15.04
CA SER A 84 5.01 15.36 -15.75
C SER A 84 3.51 15.56 -15.98
N GLY A 85 2.66 14.59 -15.61
CA GLY A 85 1.20 14.72 -15.58
C GLY A 85 0.49 14.02 -16.73
N GLU A 86 1.22 13.38 -17.65
CA GLU A 86 0.60 12.54 -18.67
C GLU A 86 -0.04 11.31 -18.03
N GLN A 87 -1.21 10.88 -18.49
CA GLN A 87 -1.99 9.80 -17.88
C GLN A 87 -2.27 8.68 -18.88
N ASN A 88 -2.84 7.57 -18.41
CA ASN A 88 -3.25 6.44 -19.26
C ASN A 88 -2.09 5.80 -20.06
N ILE A 89 -0.86 5.87 -19.52
CA ILE A 89 0.33 5.25 -20.13
C ILE A 89 0.37 3.75 -19.80
N MET A 90 0.54 3.40 -18.52
CA MET A 90 0.59 2.00 -18.05
C MET A 90 -0.75 1.53 -17.45
N TRP A 91 -1.46 2.45 -16.79
CA TRP A 91 -2.67 2.17 -16.03
C TRP A 91 -3.75 3.22 -16.36
N PRO A 92 -5.05 2.86 -16.41
CA PRO A 92 -6.09 3.75 -16.93
C PRO A 92 -6.57 4.81 -15.94
N THR A 93 -6.45 4.57 -14.63
CA THR A 93 -6.79 5.56 -13.60
C THR A 93 -5.65 6.55 -13.41
N GLU A 94 -6.01 7.73 -12.91
CA GLU A 94 -5.08 8.82 -12.68
C GLU A 94 -3.99 8.42 -11.65
N ILE A 95 -2.74 8.69 -11.99
CA ILE A 95 -1.58 8.44 -11.14
C ILE A 95 -1.05 9.76 -10.61
N LYS A 96 -1.20 9.96 -9.30
CA LYS A 96 -0.67 11.13 -8.56
C LYS A 96 0.51 10.78 -7.66
N TRP A 97 0.50 9.55 -7.14
CA TRP A 97 1.45 9.10 -6.12
C TRP A 97 2.60 8.32 -6.73
N PHE A 98 3.82 8.60 -6.26
CA PHE A 98 5.02 7.88 -6.66
C PHE A 98 5.80 7.43 -5.44
N ALA A 99 5.86 6.12 -5.20
CA ALA A 99 6.70 5.57 -4.14
C ALA A 99 8.17 5.72 -4.53
N LYS A 100 8.96 6.39 -3.69
CA LYS A 100 10.40 6.55 -3.86
C LYS A 100 11.10 5.30 -3.33
N SER A 101 11.84 4.61 -4.19
CA SER A 101 12.73 3.52 -3.79
C SER A 101 14.18 3.99 -3.85
N SER A 102 14.92 3.71 -2.78
CA SER A 102 16.33 4.10 -2.58
C SER A 102 17.33 3.24 -3.37
N GLY A 103 16.89 2.59 -4.46
CA GLY A 103 17.63 1.56 -5.21
C GLY A 103 19.16 1.71 -5.21
N THR A 104 19.85 0.65 -4.81
CA THR A 104 21.31 0.57 -4.56
C THR A 104 22.21 0.57 -5.80
N THR A 105 21.67 0.88 -6.98
CA THR A 105 22.43 0.84 -8.24
C THR A 105 22.08 2.06 -9.09
N SER A 106 23.10 2.89 -9.34
CA SER A 106 23.06 4.21 -9.96
C SER A 106 22.42 5.30 -9.09
N SER A 107 23.07 6.46 -9.02
CA SER A 107 22.84 7.58 -8.09
C SER A 107 21.49 8.31 -8.22
N LYS A 108 20.47 7.71 -8.84
CA LYS A 108 19.14 8.29 -9.05
C LYS A 108 18.07 7.45 -8.35
N SER A 109 17.27 8.08 -7.50
CA SER A 109 16.11 7.45 -6.87
C SER A 109 15.13 6.92 -7.92
N LYS A 110 14.55 5.74 -7.68
CA LYS A 110 13.50 5.16 -8.52
C LYS A 110 12.13 5.61 -8.02
N PHE A 111 11.22 5.91 -8.93
CA PHE A 111 9.86 6.36 -8.61
C PHE A 111 8.85 5.39 -9.20
N ILE A 112 8.13 4.70 -8.33
CA ILE A 112 7.18 3.67 -8.72
C ILE A 112 5.79 4.29 -8.72
N PRO A 113 5.07 4.35 -9.85
CA PRO A 113 3.71 4.89 -9.89
C PRO A 113 2.78 4.04 -9.01
N VAL A 114 1.95 4.70 -8.20
CA VAL A 114 0.99 4.07 -7.29
C VAL A 114 -0.41 4.54 -7.66
N SER A 115 -1.23 3.61 -8.18
CA SER A 115 -2.64 3.87 -8.47
C SER A 115 -3.51 3.74 -7.22
N GLN A 116 -4.73 4.30 -7.28
CA GLN A 116 -5.71 4.11 -6.21
C GLN A 116 -6.03 2.63 -6.00
N GLU A 117 -6.12 1.85 -7.08
CA GLU A 117 -6.36 0.41 -6.98
C GLU A 117 -5.19 -0.33 -6.33
N ALA A 118 -3.94 0.09 -6.53
CA ALA A 118 -2.82 -0.47 -5.80
C ALA A 118 -2.93 -0.18 -4.29
N ILE A 119 -3.39 1.01 -3.91
CA ILE A 119 -3.61 1.36 -2.51
C ILE A 119 -4.73 0.48 -1.91
N GLU A 120 -5.87 0.37 -2.58
CA GLU A 120 -7.07 -0.29 -2.04
C GLU A 120 -7.04 -1.81 -2.19
N GLU A 121 -6.79 -2.31 -3.41
CA GLU A 121 -6.88 -3.71 -3.79
C GLU A 121 -5.60 -4.50 -3.46
N CYS A 122 -4.47 -3.81 -3.24
CA CYS A 122 -3.21 -4.43 -2.81
C CYS A 122 -2.82 -4.04 -1.37
N HIS A 123 -2.47 -2.78 -1.09
CA HIS A 123 -1.90 -2.43 0.23
C HIS A 123 -2.91 -2.55 1.39
N PHE A 124 -4.10 -1.99 1.26
CA PHE A 124 -5.14 -2.12 2.29
C PHE A 124 -5.68 -3.54 2.39
N LYS A 125 -5.78 -4.26 1.27
CA LYS A 125 -6.14 -5.68 1.27
C LYS A 125 -5.09 -6.51 2.00
N GLY A 126 -3.80 -6.27 1.74
CA GLY A 126 -2.68 -6.93 2.42
C GLY A 126 -2.66 -6.67 3.92
N GLY A 127 -2.93 -5.43 4.36
CA GLY A 127 -3.08 -5.12 5.78
C GLY A 127 -4.25 -5.86 6.44
N LYS A 128 -5.38 -5.98 5.74
CA LYS A 128 -6.52 -6.81 6.22
C LYS A 128 -6.15 -8.28 6.28
N ASP A 129 -5.39 -8.79 5.32
CA ASP A 129 -4.96 -10.19 5.28
C ASP A 129 -3.99 -10.50 6.43
N LEU A 130 -3.05 -9.60 6.71
CA LEU A 130 -2.17 -9.67 7.87
C LEU A 130 -2.97 -9.78 9.18
N LEU A 131 -3.89 -8.84 9.41
CA LEU A 131 -4.75 -8.87 10.60
C LEU A 131 -5.62 -10.12 10.66
N SER A 132 -6.09 -10.61 9.51
CA SER A 132 -6.91 -11.82 9.43
C SER A 132 -6.15 -13.06 9.85
N ILE A 133 -4.92 -13.23 9.33
CA ILE A 133 -4.02 -14.32 9.72
C ILE A 133 -3.68 -14.21 11.20
N TYR A 134 -3.33 -13.03 11.68
CA TYR A 134 -2.98 -12.81 13.09
C TYR A 134 -4.14 -13.14 14.04
N CYS A 135 -5.35 -12.62 13.79
CA CYS A 135 -6.52 -12.89 14.64
C CYS A 135 -6.97 -14.35 14.58
N ASN A 136 -6.72 -15.03 13.46
CA ASN A 136 -6.97 -16.46 13.36
C ASN A 136 -6.00 -17.26 14.25
N ASN A 137 -4.71 -16.90 14.23
CA ASN A 137 -3.67 -17.57 15.01
C ASN A 137 -3.69 -17.18 16.50
N HIS A 138 -4.25 -16.01 16.83
CA HIS A 138 -4.36 -15.50 18.20
C HIS A 138 -5.82 -15.07 18.51
N PRO A 139 -6.74 -16.02 18.72
CA PRO A 139 -8.17 -15.72 18.91
C PRO A 139 -8.48 -14.83 20.12
N GLU A 140 -7.66 -14.94 21.18
CA GLU A 140 -7.77 -14.17 22.42
C GLU A 140 -7.05 -12.82 22.36
N THR A 141 -6.63 -12.39 21.16
CA THR A 141 -5.90 -11.14 21.01
C THR A 141 -6.74 -9.93 21.41
N SER A 142 -6.08 -8.96 22.05
CA SER A 142 -6.62 -7.65 22.39
C SER A 142 -5.99 -6.53 21.54
N ILE A 143 -5.38 -6.82 20.38
CA ILE A 143 -4.71 -5.78 19.58
C ILE A 143 -5.61 -4.62 19.15
N PHE A 144 -6.94 -4.80 19.14
CA PHE A 144 -7.90 -3.74 18.82
C PHE A 144 -8.55 -3.10 20.06
N SER A 145 -8.10 -3.44 21.28
CA SER A 145 -8.63 -2.89 22.53
C SER A 145 -8.13 -1.47 22.82
N GLY A 146 -7.05 -1.03 22.17
CA GLY A 146 -6.47 0.30 22.31
C GLY A 146 -6.09 0.91 20.96
N MET A 147 -5.21 1.90 21.01
CA MET A 147 -4.69 2.62 19.85
C MET A 147 -3.58 1.85 19.15
N SER A 148 -3.52 1.98 17.83
CA SER A 148 -2.42 1.47 17.02
C SER A 148 -1.37 2.56 16.84
N LEU A 149 -0.23 2.42 17.52
CA LEU A 149 0.89 3.34 17.37
C LEU A 149 1.51 3.13 15.99
N ARG A 150 1.57 4.18 15.18
CA ARG A 150 2.13 4.13 13.83
C ARG A 150 3.37 4.99 13.70
N LEU A 151 4.36 4.42 13.02
CA LEU A 151 5.56 5.11 12.61
C LEU A 151 5.79 4.86 11.12
N GLY A 152 5.56 5.91 10.32
CA GLY A 152 5.70 5.90 8.87
C GLY A 152 6.76 6.87 8.39
N GLY A 153 7.04 6.81 7.08
CA GLY A 153 7.93 7.75 6.41
C GLY A 153 7.25 9.10 6.15
N SER A 154 7.70 9.82 5.13
CA SER A 154 7.16 11.13 4.77
C SER A 154 6.84 11.24 3.26
N THR A 155 5.91 12.14 2.92
CA THR A 155 5.53 12.49 1.55
C THR A 155 5.98 13.89 1.20
N PHE A 156 6.31 14.10 -0.07
CA PHE A 156 6.81 15.36 -0.62
C PHE A 156 6.05 15.70 -1.91
N ILE A 157 5.94 16.99 -2.22
CA ILE A 157 5.37 17.44 -3.49
C ILE A 157 6.39 17.19 -4.60
N ASN A 158 5.97 16.51 -5.68
CA ASN A 158 6.77 16.40 -6.90
C ASN A 158 6.55 17.63 -7.80
N ASN A 159 5.28 17.90 -8.13
CA ASN A 159 4.87 19.01 -8.97
C ASN A 159 3.46 19.45 -8.54
N SER A 160 3.32 20.71 -8.15
CA SER A 160 2.06 21.29 -7.68
C SER A 160 1.06 21.55 -8.82
N GLU A 161 1.52 21.81 -10.04
CA GLU A 161 0.65 22.13 -11.18
C GLU A 161 -0.22 20.95 -11.61
N ASN A 162 0.28 19.73 -11.44
CA ASN A 162 -0.42 18.49 -11.80
C ASN A 162 -0.79 17.63 -10.58
N ASN A 163 -0.69 18.17 -9.36
CA ASN A 163 -0.93 17.44 -8.11
C ASN A 163 -0.19 16.10 -8.04
N SER A 164 1.10 16.10 -8.42
CA SER A 164 1.97 14.93 -8.31
C SER A 164 2.75 14.97 -7.01
N PHE A 165 2.82 13.82 -6.35
CA PHE A 165 3.46 13.62 -5.04
C PHE A 165 4.38 12.42 -5.08
N TYR A 166 5.44 12.44 -4.27
CA TYR A 166 6.31 11.28 -4.08
C TYR A 166 6.69 11.12 -2.62
N GLY A 167 7.05 9.92 -2.20
CA GLY A 167 7.47 9.70 -0.82
C GLY A 167 7.68 8.25 -0.50
N ASP A 168 7.86 7.97 0.79
CA ASP A 168 7.86 6.59 1.26
C ASP A 168 6.48 5.97 1.02
N LEU A 169 6.47 4.71 0.58
CA LEU A 169 5.22 3.98 0.35
C LEU A 169 4.35 3.94 1.61
N SER A 170 4.95 3.85 2.80
CA SER A 170 4.22 3.88 4.06
C SER A 170 3.50 5.22 4.29
N ALA A 171 4.11 6.34 3.90
CA ALA A 171 3.51 7.66 4.00
C ALA A 171 2.35 7.83 3.02
N ILE A 172 2.51 7.36 1.77
CA ILE A 172 1.43 7.33 0.76
C ILE A 172 0.25 6.50 1.27
N ILE A 173 0.52 5.35 1.88
CA ILE A 173 -0.54 4.51 2.48
C ILE A 173 -1.25 5.28 3.59
N ILE A 174 -0.52 5.93 4.50
CA ILE A 174 -1.08 6.71 5.63
C ILE A 174 -1.97 7.85 5.14
N GLU A 175 -1.53 8.61 4.15
CA GLU A 175 -2.29 9.72 3.53
C GLU A 175 -3.62 9.26 2.93
N ASN A 176 -3.70 8.02 2.47
CA ASN A 176 -4.90 7.47 1.82
C ASN A 176 -5.76 6.61 2.76
N LEU A 177 -5.41 6.51 4.05
CA LEU A 177 -6.16 5.68 4.99
C LEU A 177 -7.59 6.18 5.18
N PRO A 178 -8.57 5.26 5.30
CA PRO A 178 -9.91 5.66 5.69
C PRO A 178 -9.92 6.34 7.06
N PHE A 179 -10.71 7.40 7.22
CA PHE A 179 -10.81 8.20 8.45
C PHE A 179 -11.03 7.36 9.73
N TRP A 180 -11.80 6.27 9.66
CA TRP A 180 -12.02 5.39 10.83
C TRP A 180 -10.76 4.63 11.27
N VAL A 181 -9.83 4.37 10.34
CA VAL A 181 -8.52 3.78 10.64
C VAL A 181 -7.65 4.81 11.33
N GLU A 182 -7.67 6.06 10.86
CA GLU A 182 -6.97 7.19 11.47
C GLU A 182 -7.42 7.39 12.92
N MET A 183 -8.73 7.42 13.20
CA MET A 183 -9.28 7.58 14.56
C MET A 183 -8.81 6.52 15.57
N ARG A 184 -8.29 5.37 15.11
CA ARG A 184 -7.72 4.32 15.98
C ARG A 184 -6.20 4.26 15.94
N SER A 185 -5.56 5.35 15.54
CA SER A 185 -4.10 5.46 15.40
C SER A 185 -3.59 6.53 16.32
N THR A 186 -2.41 6.29 16.88
CA THR A 186 -1.62 7.33 17.51
C THR A 186 -0.24 7.38 16.84
N PRO A 187 0.33 8.55 16.56
CA PRO A 187 -0.31 9.85 16.67
C PRO A 187 -1.34 10.06 15.53
N ASN A 188 -1.94 11.26 15.43
CA ASN A 188 -2.73 11.64 14.27
C ASN A 188 -1.88 11.77 12.99
N ASN A 189 -2.52 11.92 11.83
CA ASN A 189 -1.81 12.02 10.54
C ASN A 189 -0.86 13.22 10.49
N LYS A 190 -1.22 14.37 11.08
CA LYS A 190 -0.38 15.57 11.11
C LYS A 190 1.00 15.30 11.70
N ILE A 191 1.07 14.56 12.81
CA ILE A 191 2.35 14.18 13.44
C ILE A 191 3.01 13.04 12.66
N SER A 192 2.23 12.05 12.21
CA SER A 192 2.74 10.91 11.44
C SER A 192 3.45 11.30 10.14
N LEU A 193 3.12 12.47 9.58
CA LEU A 193 3.60 12.96 8.29
C LEU A 193 4.63 14.11 8.43
N MET A 194 5.09 14.43 9.64
CA MET A 194 6.17 15.40 9.85
C MET A 194 7.44 15.01 9.09
N GLU A 195 8.10 16.00 8.49
CA GLU A 195 9.34 15.82 7.72
C GLU A 195 10.57 15.68 8.63
N GLU A 196 10.72 16.58 9.62
CA GLU A 196 11.86 16.58 10.55
C GLU A 196 11.76 15.41 11.53
N TRP A 197 12.75 14.50 11.44
CA TRP A 197 12.71 13.21 12.11
C TRP A 197 12.75 13.32 13.64
N GLU A 198 13.66 14.14 14.16
CA GLU A 198 13.83 14.32 15.61
C GLU A 198 12.57 14.92 16.25
N GLU A 199 12.03 15.99 15.65
CA GLU A 199 10.79 16.61 16.11
C GLU A 199 9.60 15.66 16.01
N LYS A 200 9.54 14.84 14.94
CA LYS A 200 8.50 13.84 14.74
C LYS A 200 8.52 12.79 15.84
N ILE A 201 9.69 12.23 16.16
CA ILE A 201 9.82 11.21 17.20
C ILE A 201 9.43 11.77 18.57
N GLU A 202 9.87 12.99 18.89
CA GLU A 202 9.48 13.66 20.14
C GLU A 202 7.96 13.89 20.21
N ALA A 203 7.35 14.36 19.13
CA ALA A 203 5.90 14.57 19.06
C ALA A 203 5.12 13.25 19.17
N ILE A 204 5.60 12.16 18.55
CA ILE A 204 5.01 10.82 18.68
C ILE A 204 5.07 10.36 20.12
N ALA A 205 6.23 10.45 20.78
CA ALA A 205 6.39 10.03 22.18
C ALA A 205 5.46 10.82 23.11
N ASN A 206 5.45 12.15 22.99
CA ASN A 206 4.67 13.05 23.85
C ASN A 206 3.14 12.91 23.69
N THR A 207 2.68 12.46 22.53
CA THR A 207 1.26 12.19 22.29
C THR A 207 0.87 10.77 22.64
N SER A 208 1.67 9.78 22.22
CA SER A 208 1.36 8.37 22.42
C SER A 208 1.45 7.93 23.88
N ILE A 209 2.27 8.56 24.72
CA ILE A 209 2.38 8.24 26.15
C ILE A 209 1.09 8.48 26.94
N LYS A 210 0.14 9.24 26.38
CA LYS A 210 -1.16 9.55 27.00
C LYS A 210 -2.28 8.61 26.56
N GLU A 211 -2.00 7.72 25.61
CA GLU A 211 -2.97 6.83 24.99
C GLU A 211 -2.76 5.39 25.46
N ASP A 212 -3.84 4.61 25.52
CA ASP A 212 -3.75 3.17 25.74
C ASP A 212 -3.36 2.49 24.43
N VAL A 213 -2.07 2.19 24.24
CA VAL A 213 -1.52 1.59 23.02
C VAL A 213 -1.53 0.07 23.11
N SER A 214 -2.27 -0.59 22.21
CA SER A 214 -2.40 -2.05 22.16
C SER A 214 -1.67 -2.70 20.97
N SER A 215 -1.17 -1.90 20.02
CA SER A 215 -0.42 -2.42 18.87
C SER A 215 0.59 -1.39 18.34
N LEU A 216 1.70 -1.87 17.78
CA LEU A 216 2.69 -1.09 17.06
C LEU A 216 2.66 -1.47 15.56
N ALA A 217 2.66 -0.49 14.66
CA ALA A 217 2.66 -0.69 13.22
C ALA A 217 3.69 0.21 12.52
N GLY A 218 4.78 -0.41 12.03
CA GLY A 218 5.86 0.26 11.30
C GLY A 218 7.06 -0.65 11.12
N VAL A 219 8.16 -0.08 10.63
CA VAL A 219 9.41 -0.83 10.43
C VAL A 219 10.03 -1.15 11.80
N PRO A 220 10.37 -2.42 12.12
CA PRO A 220 10.88 -2.79 13.43
C PRO A 220 12.09 -1.97 13.90
N SER A 221 13.03 -1.67 13.00
CA SER A 221 14.21 -0.86 13.33
C SER A 221 13.87 0.58 13.72
N TRP A 222 12.82 1.16 13.14
CA TRP A 222 12.35 2.50 13.51
C TRP A 222 11.59 2.48 14.84
N MET A 223 10.82 1.41 15.07
CA MET A 223 10.11 1.24 16.34
C MET A 223 11.07 1.11 17.54
N LEU A 224 12.26 0.53 17.34
CA LEU A 224 13.30 0.48 18.37
C LEU A 224 13.84 1.86 18.76
N VAL A 225 13.74 2.87 17.89
CA VAL A 225 14.15 4.24 18.21
C VAL A 225 13.12 4.91 19.14
N LEU A 226 11.87 4.46 19.07
CA LEU A 226 10.76 5.01 19.84
C LEU A 226 10.54 4.29 21.19
N ALA A 227 10.93 3.01 21.27
CA ALA A 227 10.77 2.14 22.44
C ALA A 227 11.86 2.36 23.50
#